data_AF-A0A2C6MGN3-F1
#
_entry.id   AF-A0A2C6MGN3-F1
#
_cell.length_a   1.000
_cell.length_b   1.000
_cell.length_c   1.000
_cell.angle_alpha   90.00
_cell.angle_beta   90.00
_cell.angle_gamma   90.00
#
_symmetry.space_group_name_H-M   'P 1'
#
loop_
_entity.id
_entity.type
_entity.pdbx_description
1 polymer ?
#
loop_
_entity_poly.entity_id
_entity_poly.type
_entity_poly.pdbx_seq_one_letter_code
_entity_poly.pdbx_strand_id
1 'polypeptide(L)' 'MPDVNELLNNAIKETENLNQGEVFLVRDLFKGYEWNRISRSERLLLGTLFLNYVNTSKNSIQAIEKTSSGQQRYRIN' A
#
# COMPACT_ATOMS: atom_id res chain seq x y z
N MET A 1 1.48 13.97 -13.69
CA MET A 1 1.68 12.86 -12.73
C MET A 1 0.31 12.43 -12.27
N PRO A 2 0.03 11.12 -12.12
CA PRO A 2 -1.22 10.69 -11.51
C PRO A 2 -1.35 11.32 -10.12
N ASP A 3 -2.56 11.72 -9.74
CA ASP A 3 -2.82 12.25 -8.40
C ASP A 3 -2.53 11.15 -7.36
N VAL A 4 -1.97 11.51 -6.20
CA VAL A 4 -1.65 10.54 -5.14
C VAL A 4 -2.93 9.84 -4.64
N ASN A 5 -4.08 10.50 -4.74
CA ASN A 5 -5.37 9.87 -4.47
C ASN A 5 -5.74 8.78 -5.50
N GLU A 6 -5.39 8.95 -6.77
CA GLU A 6 -5.56 7.90 -7.78
C GLU A 6 -4.65 6.71 -7.47
N LEU A 7 -3.40 6.96 -7.07
CA LEU A 7 -2.48 5.92 -6.62
C LEU A 7 -3.02 5.15 -5.41
N LEU A 8 -3.63 5.84 -4.45
CA LEU A 8 -4.27 5.23 -3.29
C LEU A 8 -5.44 4.33 -3.72
N ASN A 9 -6.34 4.84 -4.56
CA ASN A 9 -7.48 4.07 -5.04
C ASN A 9 -7.06 2.82 -5.83
N ASN A 10 -6.01 2.94 -6.65
CA ASN A 10 -5.45 1.80 -7.38
C ASN A 10 -4.85 0.76 -6.43
N ALA A 11 -4.07 1.19 -5.43
CA ALA A 11 -3.51 0.29 -4.42
C ALA A 11 -4.61 -0.47 -3.66
N ILE A 12 -5.68 0.24 -3.24
CA ILE A 12 -6.81 -0.38 -2.55
C ILE A 12 -7.47 -1.43 -3.43
N LYS A 13 -7.78 -1.11 -4.69
CA LYS A 13 -8.37 -2.07 -5.63
C LYS A 13 -7.47 -3.28 -5.86
N GLU A 14 -6.16 -3.08 -5.99
CA GLU A 14 -5.23 -4.18 -6.21
C GLU A 14 -5.20 -5.14 -5.02
N THR A 15 -5.48 -4.68 -3.81
CA THR A 15 -5.57 -5.57 -2.64
C THR A 15 -6.72 -6.58 -2.74
N GLU A 16 -7.74 -6.33 -3.55
CA GLU A 16 -8.85 -7.27 -3.80
C GLU A 16 -8.40 -8.50 -4.58
N ASN A 17 -7.26 -8.42 -5.29
CA ASN A 17 -6.66 -9.55 -6.01
C ASN A 17 -5.77 -10.43 -5.13
N LEU A 18 -5.47 -10.01 -3.89
CA LEU A 18 -4.58 -10.74 -2.99
C LEU A 18 -5.32 -11.84 -2.23
N ASN A 19 -4.60 -12.91 -1.89
CA ASN A 19 -5.19 -14.04 -1.19
C ASN A 19 -5.21 -13.83 0.33
N GLN A 20 -6.15 -14.49 0.99
CA GLN A 20 -6.22 -14.50 2.46
C GLN A 20 -4.93 -15.06 3.07
N GLY A 21 -4.41 -14.36 4.08
CA GLY A 21 -3.13 -14.65 4.75
C GLY A 21 -1.89 -14.05 4.07
N GLU A 22 -2.02 -13.52 2.85
CA GLU A 22 -0.91 -12.96 2.10
C GLU A 22 -0.36 -11.69 2.75
N VAL A 23 0.97 -11.55 2.79
CA VAL A 23 1.68 -10.41 3.38
C VAL A 23 2.33 -9.58 2.29
N PHE A 24 2.08 -8.27 2.28
CA PHE A 24 2.53 -7.39 1.22
C PHE A 24 3.02 -6.03 1.75
N LEU A 25 3.75 -5.31 0.90
CA LEU A 25 4.06 -3.90 1.01
C LEU A 25 3.27 -3.12 -0.04
N VAL A 26 3.03 -1.83 0.20
CA VAL A 26 2.31 -0.96 -0.78
C VAL A 26 2.95 -1.01 -2.17
N ARG A 27 4.28 -1.11 -2.27
CA ARG A 27 4.99 -1.18 -3.56
C ARG A 27 4.66 -2.43 -4.37
N ASP A 28 4.29 -3.52 -3.69
CA ASP A 28 4.06 -4.82 -4.31
C ASP A 28 2.71 -4.81 -5.08
N LEU A 29 1.85 -3.84 -4.76
CA LEU A 29 0.57 -3.55 -5.44
C LEU A 29 0.75 -2.78 -6.76
N PHE A 30 2.00 -2.53 -7.18
CA PHE A 30 2.31 -1.81 -8.40
C PHE A 30 3.29 -2.59 -9.25
N LYS A 31 3.22 -2.40 -10.57
CA LYS A 31 4.29 -2.89 -11.44
C LYS A 31 5.58 -2.14 -11.10
N GLY A 32 6.70 -2.87 -11.06
CA GLY A 32 7.99 -2.30 -10.62
C GLY A 32 8.40 -1.04 -11.40
N TYR A 33 8.16 -0.98 -12.71
CA TYR A 33 8.49 0.21 -13.51
C TYR A 33 7.57 1.41 -13.21
N GLU A 34 6.32 1.17 -12.80
CA GLU A 34 5.37 2.24 -12.42
C GLU A 34 5.75 2.80 -11.06
N TRP A 35 6.00 1.92 -10.10
CA TRP A 35 6.50 2.29 -8.79
C TRP A 35 7.77 3.13 -8.89
N ASN A 36 8.73 2.72 -9.74
CA ASN A 36 10.01 3.40 -9.93
C ASN A 36 9.89 4.81 -10.53
N ARG A 37 8.79 5.14 -11.22
CA ARG A 37 8.54 6.47 -11.79
C ARG A 37 7.91 7.45 -10.80
N ILE A 38 7.27 6.96 -9.74
CA ILE A 38 6.67 7.80 -8.68
C ILE A 38 7.79 8.46 -7.88
N SER A 39 7.70 9.75 -7.55
CA SER A 39 8.73 10.42 -6.76
C SER A 39 8.81 9.88 -5.32
N ARG A 40 9.96 10.05 -4.66
CA ARG A 40 10.13 9.61 -3.26
C ARG A 40 9.12 10.25 -2.31
N SER A 41 8.82 11.54 -2.48
CA SER A 41 7.85 12.27 -1.67
C SER A 41 6.44 11.71 -1.82
N GLU A 42 6.01 11.41 -3.05
CA GLU A 42 4.69 10.81 -3.30
C GLU A 42 4.60 9.39 -2.73
N ARG A 43 5.66 8.57 -2.82
CA ARG A 43 5.68 7.24 -2.19
C ARG A 43 5.53 7.30 -0.67
N LEU A 44 6.14 8.29 -0.03
CA LEU A 44 6.02 8.50 1.43
C LEU A 44 4.59 8.92 1.81
N LEU A 45 4.02 9.87 1.06
CA LEU A 45 2.65 10.31 1.24
C LEU A 45 1.65 9.16 1.03
N LEU A 46 1.80 8.41 -0.06
CA LEU A 46 0.99 7.23 -0.36
C LEU A 46 1.05 6.19 0.76
N GLY A 47 2.24 5.89 1.27
CA GLY A 47 2.38 4.97 2.41
C GLY A 47 1.64 5.44 3.67
N THR A 48 1.63 6.76 3.91
CA THR A 48 0.92 7.37 5.05
C THR A 48 -0.59 7.30 4.86
N LEU A 49 -1.07 7.63 3.67
CA LEU A 49 -2.49 7.56 3.30
C LEU A 49 -3.02 6.13 3.36
N PHE A 50 -2.26 5.17 2.84
CA PHE A 50 -2.63 3.76 2.87
C PHE A 50 -2.72 3.21 4.30
N LEU A 51 -1.75 3.56 5.17
CA LEU A 51 -1.80 3.19 6.58
C LEU A 51 -3.02 3.81 7.28
N ASN A 52 -3.33 5.07 6.99
CA ASN A 52 -4.53 5.72 7.52
C ASN A 52 -5.80 4.99 7.06
N TYR A 53 -5.92 4.66 5.77
CA TYR A 53 -7.03 3.89 5.22
C TYR A 53 -7.22 2.56 5.95
N VAL A 54 -6.16 1.79 6.17
CA VAL A 54 -6.19 0.52 6.90
C VAL A 54 -6.61 0.70 8.36
N ASN A 55 -6.14 1.75 9.03
CA ASN A 55 -6.48 1.98 10.45
C ASN A 55 -7.89 2.55 10.67
N THR A 56 -8.47 3.22 9.68
CA THR A 56 -9.77 3.89 9.80
C THR A 56 -10.92 3.09 9.19
N SER A 57 -10.62 2.26 8.19
CA SER A 57 -11.62 1.42 7.53
C SER A 57 -11.69 0.06 8.21
N LYS A 58 -12.90 -0.46 8.47
CA LYS A 58 -13.08 -1.87 8.84
C LYS A 58 -12.92 -2.75 7.60
N ASN A 59 -11.69 -2.91 7.13
CA ASN A 59 -11.35 -3.73 5.97
C ASN A 59 -10.65 -5.04 6.39
N SER A 60 -10.51 -5.95 5.43
CA SER A 60 -9.79 -7.22 5.60
C SER A 60 -8.28 -7.06 5.65
N ILE A 61 -7.75 -5.83 5.82
CA ILE A 61 -6.32 -5.57 5.80
C ILE A 61 -5.86 -5.25 7.21
N GLN A 62 -4.82 -5.92 7.68
CA GLN A 62 -4.20 -5.63 8.96
C GLN A 62 -2.78 -5.09 8.77
N ALA A 63 -2.47 -3.94 9.37
CA ALA A 63 -1.09 -3.49 9.52
C ALA A 63 -0.37 -4.35 10.56
N ILE A 64 0.78 -4.93 10.19
CA ILE A 64 1.60 -5.80 11.06
C ILE A 64 2.93 -5.10 11.40
N GLU A 65 4.03 -5.84 11.57
CA GLU A 65 5.34 -5.26 11.83
C GLU A 65 5.90 -4.46 10.63
N LYS A 66 6.80 -3.52 10.92
CA LYS A 66 7.59 -2.84 9.88
C LYS A 66 8.78 -3.70 9.46
N THR A 67 9.24 -3.52 8.23
CA THR A 67 10.54 -4.05 7.78
C THR A 67 11.68 -3.39 8.54
N SER A 68 12.87 -3.99 8.50
CA SER A 68 14.11 -3.38 9.04
C SER A 68 14.44 -2.04 8.39
N SER A 69 13.98 -1.80 7.16
CA SER A 69 14.10 -0.53 6.45
C SER A 69 12.97 0.47 6.75
N GLY A 70 12.10 0.18 7.71
CA GLY A 70 11.02 1.06 8.17
C GLY A 70 9.75 1.08 7.30
N GLN A 71 9.62 0.18 6.32
CA GLN A 71 8.41 0.09 5.49
C GLN A 71 7.32 -0.70 6.22
N GLN A 72 6.07 -0.26 6.12
CA GLN A 72 4.94 -0.94 6.76
C GLN A 72 4.53 -2.19 5.97
N ARG A 73 4.43 -3.33 6.65
CA ARG A 73 3.81 -4.55 6.09
C ARG A 73 2.34 -4.63 6.45
N TYR A 74 1.60 -5.30 5.57
CA TYR A 74 0.18 -5.55 5.71
C TYR A 74 -0.11 -7.02 5.46
N ARG A 75 -1.19 -7.53 6.05
CA ARG A 75 -1.71 -8.89 5.82
C ARG A 75 -3.17 -8.83 5.42
N ILE A 76 -3.59 -9.63 4.45
CA ILE A 76 -5.00 -9.89 4.17
C ILE A 76 -5.53 -10.91 5.19
N ASN A 77 -6.60 -10.55 5.88
CA ASN A 77 -7.27 -11.34 6.91
C ASN A 77 -8.39 -12.20 6.35
#